data_AF-A0A2S2PGQ8-F1
#
_entry.id   AF-A0A2S2PGQ8-F1
#
_cell.length_a   1.000
_cell.length_b   1.000
_cell.length_c   1.000
_cell.angle_alpha   90.00
_cell.angle_beta   90.00
_cell.angle_gamma   90.00
#
_symmetry.space_group_name_H-M   'P 1'
#
loop_
_entity.id
_entity.type
_entity.pdbx_description
1 polymer ?
#
loop_
_entity_poly.entity_id
_entity_poly.type
_entity_poly.pdbx_seq_one_letter_code
_entity_poly.pdbx_strand_id
1 'polypeptide(L)'
;QNQEITIVEIERIFNRPNIQKFLKAKRLEWAGHVRWAKDKLINKVLLKNPNGKGPQGRPRQRWFDRVNKDFENLRTARIEDINDINDRGIWIKLEVTAKSLNGL
;
A
#
# COMPACT_ATOMS: atom_id res chain seq x y z
N GLN A 1 22.14 -29.88 -8.14
CA GLN A 1 22.28 -28.52 -7.60
C GLN A 1 20.99 -27.78 -7.91
N ASN A 2 20.16 -27.47 -6.91
CA ASN A 2 18.98 -26.64 -7.15
C ASN A 2 19.48 -25.21 -7.32
N GLN A 3 19.28 -24.63 -8.50
CA GLN A 3 19.59 -23.23 -8.72
C GLN A 3 18.60 -22.38 -7.91
N GLU A 4 19.11 -21.57 -6.99
CA GLU A 4 18.30 -20.53 -6.34
C GLU A 4 17.99 -19.46 -7.37
N ILE A 5 16.81 -19.56 -7.98
CA ILE A 5 16.33 -18.54 -8.91
C ILE A 5 16.05 -17.28 -8.11
N THR A 6 16.80 -16.22 -8.41
CA THR A 6 16.67 -14.94 -7.73
C THR A 6 15.39 -14.22 -8.18
N ILE A 7 14.89 -13.29 -7.36
CA ILE A 7 13.71 -12.47 -7.70
C ILE A 7 13.94 -11.72 -9.04
N VAL A 8 15.18 -11.32 -9.32
CA VAL A 8 15.58 -10.62 -10.54
C VAL A 8 15.49 -11.53 -11.76
N GLU A 9 15.85 -12.81 -11.65
CA GLU A 9 15.68 -13.79 -12.72
C GLU A 9 14.20 -13.94 -13.11
N ILE A 10 13.32 -14.03 -12.12
CA ILE A 10 11.88 -14.21 -12.34
C ILE A 10 11.30 -13.00 -13.09
N GLU A 11 11.65 -11.79 -12.67
CA GLU A 11 11.19 -10.56 -13.34
C GLU A 11 11.64 -10.51 -14.81
N ARG A 12 12.87 -10.96 -15.11
CA ARG A 12 13.40 -11.03 -16.48
C ARG A 12 12.66 -12.07 -17.34
N ILE A 13 12.40 -13.26 -16.80
CA ILE A 13 11.77 -14.36 -17.54
C ILE A 13 10.31 -14.03 -17.88
N PHE A 14 9.56 -13.47 -16.92
CA PHE A 14 8.13 -13.22 -17.09
C PHE A 14 7.81 -11.86 -17.67
N ASN A 15 8.80 -10.94 -17.77
CA ASN A 15 8.63 -9.56 -18.21
C ASN A 15 7.43 -8.87 -17.52
N ARG A 16 7.22 -9.19 -16.25
CA ARG A 16 6.11 -8.72 -15.42
C ARG A 16 6.64 -8.32 -14.05
N PRO A 17 6.02 -7.31 -13.42
CA PRO A 17 6.39 -6.92 -12.07
C PRO A 17 6.17 -8.08 -11.09
N ASN A 18 7.07 -8.23 -10.12
CA ASN A 18 6.93 -9.20 -9.05
C ASN A 18 5.55 -9.08 -8.35
N ILE A 19 4.94 -10.21 -7.99
CA ILE A 19 3.65 -10.25 -7.29
C ILE A 19 3.61 -9.37 -6.04
N GLN A 20 4.72 -9.27 -5.30
CA GLN A 20 4.81 -8.39 -4.13
C GLN A 20 4.60 -6.92 -4.51
N LYS A 21 5.11 -6.51 -5.66
CA LYS A 21 5.04 -5.16 -6.20
C LYS A 21 3.64 -4.84 -6.67
N PHE A 22 3.01 -5.79 -7.37
CA PHE A 22 1.58 -5.72 -7.72
C PHE A 22 0.69 -5.56 -6.48
N LEU A 23 0.94 -6.34 -5.42
CA LEU A 23 0.17 -6.29 -4.19
C LEU A 23 0.34 -4.94 -3.45
N LYS A 24 1.55 -4.37 -3.41
CA LYS A 24 1.78 -3.01 -2.86
C LYS A 24 0.98 -1.96 -3.62
N ALA A 25 1.05 -1.98 -4.95
CA ALA A 25 0.32 -1.03 -5.80
C ALA A 25 -1.20 -1.15 -5.62
N LYS A 26 -1.73 -2.37 -5.55
CA LYS A 26 -3.16 -2.62 -5.30
C LYS A 26 -3.61 -2.16 -3.91
N ARG A 27 -2.75 -2.29 -2.90
CA ARG A 27 -3.04 -1.80 -1.55
C ARG A 27 -3.18 -0.27 -1.52
N LEU A 28 -2.32 0.44 -2.24
CA LEU A 28 -2.38 1.91 -2.37
C LEU A 28 -3.60 2.36 -3.18
N GLU A 29 -3.92 1.67 -4.28
CA GLU A 29 -5.16 1.91 -5.05
C GLU A 29 -6.40 1.81 -4.14
N TRP A 30 -6.47 0.74 -3.33
CA TRP A 30 -7.56 0.55 -2.37
C TRP A 30 -7.60 1.61 -1.27
N ALA A 31 -6.45 1.99 -0.71
CA ALA A 31 -6.37 3.04 0.31
C ALA A 31 -6.90 4.38 -0.22
N GLY A 32 -6.63 4.70 -1.49
CA GLY A 32 -7.20 5.86 -2.15
C GLY A 32 -8.70 5.75 -2.29
N HIS A 33 -9.18 4.61 -2.80
CA HIS A 33 -10.61 4.35 -2.94
C HIS A 33 -11.36 4.56 -1.63
N VAL A 34 -10.87 3.99 -0.52
CA VAL A 34 -11.44 4.16 0.81
C VAL A 34 -11.51 5.64 1.22
N ARG A 35 -10.42 6.39 0.97
CA ARG A 35 -10.31 7.80 1.37
C ARG A 35 -11.33 8.69 0.64
N TRP A 36 -11.52 8.50 -0.67
CA TRP A 36 -12.53 9.24 -1.44
C TRP A 36 -13.94 8.66 -1.35
N ALA A 37 -14.10 7.46 -0.81
CA ALA A 37 -15.39 6.93 -0.37
C ALA A 37 -15.85 7.58 0.95
N LYS A 38 -15.79 8.91 1.05
CA LYS A 38 -16.30 9.69 2.19
C LYS A 38 -17.76 9.30 2.46
N ASP A 39 -18.12 9.24 3.74
CA ASP A 39 -19.44 8.83 4.27
C ASP A 39 -19.87 7.37 4.07
N LYS A 40 -19.11 6.57 3.31
CA LYS A 40 -19.36 5.13 3.21
C LYS A 40 -18.97 4.39 4.48
N LEU A 41 -19.68 3.30 4.77
CA LEU A 41 -19.41 2.41 5.90
C LEU A 41 -17.94 1.97 5.95
N ILE A 42 -17.33 1.72 4.79
CA ILE A 42 -15.94 1.27 4.66
C ILE A 42 -14.97 2.31 5.25
N ASN A 43 -15.14 3.58 4.92
CA ASN A 43 -14.30 4.65 5.44
C ASN A 43 -14.50 4.81 6.96
N LYS A 44 -15.76 4.77 7.43
CA LYS A 44 -16.10 4.81 8.86
C LYS A 44 -15.50 3.64 9.65
N VAL A 45 -15.57 2.41 9.13
CA VAL A 45 -15.00 1.22 9.79
C VAL A 45 -13.48 1.29 9.84
N LEU A 46 -12.83 1.79 8.79
CA LEU A 46 -11.37 1.89 8.74
C LEU A 46 -10.82 3.00 9.66
N LEU A 47 -11.52 4.14 9.77
CA LEU A 47 -11.14 5.23 10.66
C LEU A 47 -11.54 5.00 12.12
N LYS A 48 -12.59 4.19 12.37
CA LYS A 48 -13.05 3.91 13.72
C LYS A 48 -11.96 3.11 14.44
N ASN A 49 -11.20 3.78 15.29
CA ASN A 49 -10.30 3.13 16.23
C ASN A 49 -11.17 2.32 17.21
N PRO A 50 -11.12 0.98 17.21
CA PRO A 50 -11.90 0.20 18.15
C PRO A 50 -11.31 0.41 19.55
N ASN A 51 -11.89 1.34 20.29
CA ASN A 51 -11.54 1.57 21.69
C ASN A 51 -12.06 0.37 22.51
N GLY A 52 -11.16 -0.54 22.88
CA GLY A 52 -11.46 -1.75 23.66
C GLY A 52 -10.20 -2.55 23.96
N LYS A 53 -10.25 -3.42 24.98
CA LYS A 53 -9.14 -4.36 25.27
C LYS A 53 -9.08 -5.39 24.14
N GLY A 54 -8.04 -5.31 23.31
CA GLY A 54 -7.79 -6.27 22.24
C GLY A 54 -7.47 -7.68 22.78
N PRO A 55 -7.52 -8.71 21.92
CA PRO A 55 -7.17 -10.07 22.33
C PRO A 55 -5.76 -10.10 22.95
N GLN A 56 -5.62 -10.82 24.06
CA GLN A 56 -4.35 -10.98 24.77
C GLN A 56 -3.37 -11.78 23.88
N GLY A 57 -2.35 -11.11 23.34
CA GLY A 57 -1.38 -11.68 22.41
C GLY A 57 -0.70 -10.61 21.54
N ARG A 58 0.14 -11.04 20.59
CA ARG A 58 0.80 -10.10 19.65
C ARG A 58 -0.27 -9.38 18.81
N PRO A 59 -0.33 -8.05 18.85
CA PRO A 59 -1.23 -7.29 17.99
C PRO A 59 -0.97 -7.67 16.52
N ARG A 60 -2.04 -8.02 15.78
CA ARG A 60 -1.92 -8.18 14.33
C ARG A 60 -1.59 -6.80 13.72
N GLN A 61 -0.69 -6.76 12.75
CA GLN A 61 -0.40 -5.53 12.01
C GLN A 61 -1.71 -4.98 11.43
N ARG A 62 -2.05 -3.73 11.73
CA ARG A 62 -3.26 -3.13 11.15
C ARG A 62 -3.04 -2.95 9.66
N TRP A 63 -4.11 -3.11 8.88
CA TRP A 63 -4.02 -2.94 7.42
C TRP A 63 -3.49 -1.55 7.05
N PHE A 64 -3.93 -0.51 7.76
CA PHE A 64 -3.47 0.86 7.54
C PHE A 64 -1.98 1.04 7.86
N ASP A 65 -1.46 0.40 8.92
CA ASP A 65 0.00 0.41 9.21
C ASP A 65 0.81 -0.18 8.04
N ARG A 66 0.25 -1.19 7.36
CA ARG A 66 0.90 -1.77 6.19
C ARG A 66 0.81 -0.87 4.96
N VAL A 67 -0.30 -0.17 4.77
CA VAL A 67 -0.44 0.87 3.74
C VAL A 67 0.61 1.97 3.94
N ASN A 68 0.77 2.47 5.17
CA ASN A 68 1.78 3.47 5.50
C ASN A 68 3.19 2.97 5.16
N LYS A 69 3.52 1.72 5.51
CA LYS A 69 4.82 1.13 5.14
C LYS A 69 5.02 0.98 3.64
N ASP A 70 3.98 0.64 2.89
CA ASP A 70 4.07 0.55 1.44
C ASP A 70 4.23 1.96 0.81
N PHE A 71 3.61 2.98 1.41
CA PHE A 71 3.76 4.39 1.05
C PHE A 71 5.16 4.95 1.34
N GLU A 72 5.78 4.61 2.47
CA GLU A 72 7.14 5.06 2.82
C GLU A 72 8.17 4.75 1.72
N ASN A 73 8.02 3.63 1.02
CA ASN A 73 8.92 3.28 -0.09
C ASN A 73 8.74 4.19 -1.32
N LEU A 74 7.62 4.91 -1.40
CA LEU A 74 7.26 5.79 -2.52
C LEU A 74 7.24 7.27 -2.12
N ARG A 75 7.40 7.58 -0.82
CA ARG A 75 7.29 8.95 -0.33
C ARG A 75 8.41 9.79 -0.93
N THR A 76 8.08 11.04 -1.23
CA THR A 76 9.06 12.04 -1.65
C THR A 76 9.27 13.00 -0.48
N ALA A 77 10.35 13.77 -0.48
CA ALA A 77 10.63 14.75 0.60
C ALA A 77 9.50 15.78 0.84
N ARG A 78 8.52 15.87 -0.06
CA ARG A 78 7.38 16.79 0.01
C ARG A 78 6.14 16.21 0.70
N ILE A 79 6.04 14.89 0.86
CA ILE A 79 4.87 14.22 1.46
C ILE A 79 5.38 13.22 2.48
N GLU A 80 5.27 13.58 3.76
CA GLU A 80 5.78 12.78 4.86
C GLU A 80 4.77 11.75 5.35
N ASP A 81 3.47 12.12 5.41
CA ASP A 81 2.38 11.21 5.78
C ASP A 81 1.39 11.04 4.61
N ILE A 82 0.93 9.80 4.40
CA ILE A 82 -0.14 9.47 3.45
C ILE A 82 -1.44 10.25 3.74
N ASN A 83 -1.63 10.66 5.00
CA ASN A 83 -2.75 11.46 5.46
C ASN A 83 -2.68 12.93 5.01
N ASP A 84 -1.52 13.42 4.59
CA ASP A 84 -1.38 14.79 4.09
C ASP A 84 -1.83 14.91 2.62
N ILE A 85 -2.05 13.78 1.95
CA ILE A 85 -2.54 13.74 0.57
C ILE A 85 -4.04 14.02 0.54
N ASN A 86 -4.38 15.30 0.42
CA ASN A 86 -5.77 15.77 0.30
C ASN A 86 -6.20 16.02 -1.16
N ASP A 87 -5.25 15.99 -2.10
CA ASP A 87 -5.49 16.13 -3.53
C ASP A 87 -5.56 14.75 -4.21
N ARG A 88 -6.67 14.47 -4.90
CA ARG A 88 -6.88 13.21 -5.62
C ARG A 88 -5.93 13.01 -6.80
N GLY A 89 -5.56 14.09 -7.48
CA GLY A 89 -4.57 14.08 -8.56
C GLY A 89 -3.17 13.68 -8.06
N ILE A 90 -2.77 14.15 -6.87
CA ILE A 90 -1.51 13.71 -6.24
C ILE A 90 -1.54 12.21 -5.95
N TRP A 91 -2.67 11.69 -5.47
CA TRP A 91 -2.82 10.27 -5.22
C TRP A 91 -2.79 9.40 -6.48
N ILE A 92 -3.51 9.83 -7.51
CA ILE A 92 -3.50 9.13 -8.81
C ILE A 92 -2.06 9.08 -9.34
N LYS A 93 -1.29 10.17 -9.23
CA LYS A 93 0.12 10.19 -9.61
C LYS A 93 0.96 9.21 -8.78
N LEU A 94 0.70 9.07 -7.48
CA LEU A 94 1.37 8.10 -6.61
C LEU A 94 1.03 6.65 -6.99
N GLU A 95 -0.24 6.39 -7.28
CA GLU A 95 -0.72 5.07 -7.73
C GLU A 95 -0.14 4.70 -9.10
N VAL A 96 -0.15 5.64 -10.04
CA VAL A 96 0.47 5.46 -11.36
C VAL A 96 1.96 5.24 -11.22
N THR A 97 2.64 6.00 -10.36
CA THR A 97 4.07 5.81 -10.05
C THR A 97 4.33 4.43 -9.45
N ALA A 98 3.49 3.98 -8.50
CA ALA A 98 3.61 2.63 -7.91
C ALA A 98 3.43 1.52 -8.96
N LYS A 99 2.53 1.74 -9.94
CA LYS A 99 2.26 0.80 -11.05
C LYS A 99 3.32 0.86 -12.15
N SER A 100 3.82 2.04 -12.49
CA SER A 100 4.76 2.30 -13.59
C SER A 100 6.21 1.99 -13.21
N LEU A 101 6.57 2.11 -11.94
CA LEU A 101 7.87 1.67 -11.42
C LEU A 101 8.07 0.15 -11.46
N ASN A 102 7.15 -0.62 -12.07
CA ASN A 102 7.04 -2.06 -11.87
C ASN A 102 7.04 -2.44 -10.38
N GLY A 103 6.65 -1.50 -9.50
CA GLY A 103 6.96 -1.42 -8.07
C GLY A 103 8.45 -1.52 -7.70
N LEU A 104 8.81 -0.93 -6.56
CA LEU A 104 10.08 -1.18 -5.90
C LEU A 104 10.19 -2.63 -5.40
#